data_AF-A0ABD3YRQ3-F1
#
_entry.id   AF-A0ABD3YRQ3-F1
#
_cell.length_a   1.000
_cell.length_b   1.000
_cell.length_c   1.000
_cell.angle_alpha   90.00
_cell.angle_beta   90.00
_cell.angle_gamma   90.00
#
_symmetry.space_group_name_H-M   'P 1'
#
loop_
_entity.id
_entity.type
_entity.pdbx_description
1 polymer ?
#
loop_
_entity_poly.entity_id
_entity_poly.type
_entity_poly.pdbx_seq_one_letter_code
_entity_poly.pdbx_strand_id
1 'polypeptide(L)'
;MVDHLGAVDHQELQVNAEAVETNFLAVQIALEEPLHDQVYITQYLIYKRIADLGFRVALNGQGADEFWGGYYYHYGLQDLYSANFEQTIKHFHNLSNQRGLHNLLTQAELARLIEDNLTARWANASALQTMLMEGHLQAMVSHEDRLSMASGVEVRLPFLNQALVKHALSLSTEEKVVQGVEKAPLRTAMTGILTDLIRVRRKQAFPDTPRNAYIKESFLADLAANNSLFSTAEIKAVSKSAPKLEWRMNAVNAFAGVMAEAR
;
A
#
# COMPACT_ATOMS: atom_id res chain seq x y z
N MET A 1 -6.51 11.70 20.40
CA MET A 1 -5.02 11.70 20.39
C MET A 1 -4.50 13.12 20.44
N VAL A 2 -4.89 13.98 19.49
CA VAL A 2 -4.58 15.42 19.48
C VAL A 2 -4.86 16.06 20.84
N ASP A 3 -6.10 15.94 21.33
CA ASP A 3 -6.51 16.51 22.62
C ASP A 3 -5.69 15.98 23.81
N HIS A 4 -5.31 14.71 23.77
CA HIS A 4 -4.53 14.06 24.84
C HIS A 4 -3.08 14.55 24.87
N LEU A 5 -2.49 14.79 23.70
CA LEU A 5 -1.11 15.27 23.61
C LEU A 5 -1.02 16.78 23.91
N GLY A 6 -2.12 17.54 23.79
CA GLY A 6 -2.27 18.92 24.26
C GLY A 6 -1.42 19.99 23.56
N ALA A 7 -0.40 19.59 22.78
CA ALA A 7 0.57 20.47 22.13
C ALA A 7 0.66 20.23 20.61
N VAL A 8 -0.44 19.82 19.98
CA VAL A 8 -0.50 19.53 18.53
C VAL A 8 -1.49 20.47 17.86
N ASP A 9 -1.01 21.37 17.00
CA ASP A 9 -1.86 22.07 16.04
C ASP A 9 -2.31 21.07 14.98
N HIS A 10 -3.61 20.75 15.02
CA HIS A 10 -4.18 19.71 14.17
C HIS A 10 -4.92 20.33 12.97
N GLN A 11 -4.56 19.84 11.79
CA GLN A 11 -5.20 20.20 10.54
C GLN A 11 -5.88 18.95 9.96
N GLU A 12 -7.15 19.08 9.62
CA GLU A 12 -7.90 18.05 8.90
C GLU A 12 -8.02 18.47 7.42
N LEU A 13 -7.68 17.56 6.51
CA LEU A 13 -7.81 17.78 5.08
C LEU A 13 -9.03 17.02 4.56
N GLN A 14 -9.98 17.76 3.97
CA GLN A 14 -11.12 17.17 3.29
C GLN A 14 -10.74 16.87 1.84
N VAL A 15 -10.91 15.61 1.43
CA VAL A 15 -10.58 15.14 0.07
C VAL A 15 -11.88 14.79 -0.66
N ASN A 16 -12.09 15.38 -1.83
CA ASN A 16 -13.22 15.14 -2.71
C ASN A 16 -12.73 14.71 -4.11
N ALA A 17 -13.66 14.29 -4.98
CA ALA A 17 -13.30 13.76 -6.30
C ALA A 17 -12.57 14.79 -7.17
N GLU A 18 -12.97 16.06 -7.09
CA GLU A 18 -12.33 17.16 -7.84
C GLU A 18 -10.86 17.35 -7.43
N ALA A 19 -10.58 17.32 -6.13
CA ALA A 19 -9.21 17.40 -5.61
C ALA A 19 -8.37 16.20 -6.08
N VAL A 20 -8.96 15.01 -6.14
CA VAL A 20 -8.27 13.80 -6.61
C VAL A 20 -7.99 13.90 -8.12
N GLU A 21 -8.99 14.22 -8.93
CA GLU A 21 -8.87 14.34 -10.40
C GLU A 21 -7.88 15.45 -10.79
N THR A 22 -7.99 16.64 -10.20
CA THR A 22 -7.12 17.79 -10.50
C THR A 22 -5.64 17.52 -10.20
N ASN A 23 -5.35 16.65 -9.23
CA ASN A 23 -3.98 16.32 -8.84
C ASN A 23 -3.49 14.98 -9.40
N PHE A 24 -4.33 14.25 -10.14
CA PHE A 24 -3.96 12.97 -10.74
C PHE A 24 -2.71 13.08 -11.60
N LEU A 25 -2.65 14.08 -12.49
CA LEU A 25 -1.52 14.27 -13.40
C LEU A 25 -0.22 14.55 -12.65
N ALA A 26 -0.25 15.42 -11.64
CA ALA A 26 0.93 15.75 -10.83
C ALA A 26 1.46 14.51 -10.10
N VAL A 27 0.57 13.70 -9.54
CA VAL A 27 0.91 12.43 -8.88
C VAL A 27 1.47 11.43 -9.88
N GLN A 28 0.86 11.33 -11.06
CA GLN A 28 1.26 10.39 -12.11
C GLN A 28 2.67 10.71 -12.64
N ILE A 29 2.99 11.99 -12.81
CA ILE A 29 4.32 12.48 -13.18
C ILE A 29 5.31 12.22 -12.04
N ALA A 30 4.94 12.52 -10.79
CA ALA A 30 5.83 12.33 -9.65
C ALA A 30 6.19 10.86 -9.41
N LEU A 31 5.23 9.94 -9.56
CA LEU A 31 5.44 8.52 -9.36
C LEU A 31 6.25 7.86 -10.48
N GLU A 32 6.14 8.37 -11.71
CA GLU A 32 6.77 7.80 -12.92
C GLU A 32 6.35 6.35 -13.22
N GLU A 33 5.23 5.89 -12.66
CA GLU A 33 4.66 4.55 -12.84
C GLU A 33 3.13 4.57 -12.76
N PRO A 34 2.41 3.63 -13.42
CA PRO A 34 0.95 3.60 -13.38
C PRO A 34 0.40 3.65 -11.95
N LEU A 35 -0.61 4.49 -11.72
CA LEU A 35 -1.21 4.63 -10.40
C LEU A 35 -1.84 3.31 -9.91
N HIS A 36 -1.20 2.67 -8.92
CA HIS A 36 -1.67 1.39 -8.37
C HIS A 36 -2.88 1.54 -7.44
N ASP A 37 -2.99 2.67 -6.75
CA ASP A 37 -4.02 2.94 -5.74
C ASP A 37 -4.22 4.47 -5.59
N GLN A 38 -5.46 4.92 -5.38
CA GLN A 38 -5.78 6.36 -5.26
C GLN A 38 -5.26 6.96 -3.94
N VAL A 39 -4.89 6.12 -2.97
CA VAL A 39 -4.26 6.54 -1.71
C VAL A 39 -3.04 7.45 -1.91
N TYR A 40 -2.28 7.27 -3.00
CA TYR A 40 -1.11 8.08 -3.31
C TYR A 40 -1.48 9.54 -3.64
N ILE A 41 -2.68 9.77 -4.18
CA ILE A 41 -3.18 11.13 -4.41
C ILE A 41 -3.52 11.78 -3.08
N THR A 42 -4.18 11.06 -2.18
CA THR A 42 -4.45 11.55 -0.82
C THR A 42 -3.15 11.86 -0.08
N GLN A 43 -2.12 11.00 -0.21
CA GLN A 43 -0.81 11.23 0.39
C GLN A 43 -0.11 12.47 -0.18
N TYR A 44 -0.14 12.66 -1.50
CA TYR A 44 0.37 13.87 -2.15
C TYR A 44 -0.36 15.13 -1.65
N LEU A 45 -1.68 15.10 -1.50
CA LEU A 45 -2.46 16.23 -1.01
C LEU A 45 -2.08 16.60 0.44
N ILE A 46 -1.74 15.63 1.28
CA ILE A 46 -1.20 15.87 2.62
C ILE A 46 0.15 16.60 2.54
N TYR A 47 1.08 16.15 1.70
CA TYR A 47 2.38 16.82 1.55
C TYR A 47 2.26 18.21 0.95
N LYS A 48 1.38 18.38 -0.04
CA LYS A 48 1.04 19.69 -0.60
C LYS A 48 0.52 20.63 0.50
N ARG A 49 -0.38 20.15 1.36
CA ARG A 49 -0.90 20.94 2.48
C ARG A 49 0.19 21.30 3.50
N ILE A 50 1.10 20.37 3.81
CA ILE A 50 2.26 20.63 4.69
C ILE A 50 3.14 21.74 4.11
N ALA A 51 3.43 21.69 2.81
CA ALA A 51 4.19 22.72 2.11
C ALA A 51 3.48 24.08 2.08
N ASP A 52 2.16 24.09 1.81
CA ASP A 52 1.33 25.30 1.79
C ASP A 52 1.27 25.98 3.17
N LEU A 53 1.42 25.22 4.26
CA LEU A 53 1.55 25.72 5.63
C LEU A 53 2.96 26.22 5.97
N GLY A 54 3.92 26.11 5.05
CA GLY A 54 5.30 26.56 5.21
C GLY A 54 6.25 25.53 5.83
N PHE A 55 5.79 24.31 6.09
CA PHE A 55 6.64 23.25 6.63
C PHE A 55 7.40 22.54 5.51
N ARG A 56 8.67 22.21 5.79
CA ARG A 56 9.57 21.54 4.84
C ARG A 56 10.02 20.16 5.28
N VAL A 57 9.75 19.80 6.54
CA VAL A 57 10.13 18.51 7.10
C VAL A 57 8.90 17.90 7.78
N ALA A 58 8.63 16.63 7.51
CA ALA A 58 7.56 15.86 8.14
C ALA A 58 8.08 14.52 8.67
N LEU A 59 7.41 13.97 9.69
CA LEU A 59 7.68 12.63 10.21
C LEU A 59 6.54 11.68 9.82
N ASN A 60 6.88 10.51 9.28
CA ASN A 60 5.90 9.45 9.00
C ASN A 60 6.27 8.15 9.74
N GLY A 61 5.25 7.38 10.12
CA GLY A 61 5.36 6.10 10.81
C GLY A 61 5.66 4.89 9.92
N GLN A 62 5.96 5.09 8.63
CA GLN A 62 6.31 4.02 7.69
C GLN A 62 7.51 3.19 8.21
N GLY A 63 7.48 1.87 8.00
CA GLY A 63 8.46 0.93 8.55
C GLY A 63 8.04 0.27 9.87
N ALA A 64 7.04 0.83 10.56
CA ALA A 64 6.57 0.25 11.83
C ALA A 64 5.87 -1.10 11.63
N ASP A 65 5.05 -1.26 10.59
CA ASP A 65 4.30 -2.49 10.36
C ASP A 65 5.20 -3.63 9.89
N GLU A 66 6.21 -3.30 9.09
CA GLU A 66 7.15 -4.22 8.49
C GLU A 66 8.06 -4.84 9.55
N PHE A 67 8.72 -4.02 10.38
CA PHE A 67 9.72 -4.54 11.32
C PHE A 67 9.13 -5.00 12.66
N TRP A 68 8.01 -4.41 13.10
CA TRP A 68 7.44 -4.63 14.44
C TRP A 68 6.19 -5.51 14.44
N GLY A 69 5.93 -6.24 13.36
CA GLY A 69 4.87 -7.25 13.32
C GLY A 69 3.45 -6.70 13.14
N GLY A 70 3.31 -5.56 12.44
CA GLY A 70 2.01 -5.01 12.06
C GLY A 70 1.29 -5.80 10.96
N TYR A 71 2.02 -6.58 10.17
CA TYR A 71 1.48 -7.50 9.18
C TYR A 71 1.57 -8.96 9.61
N TYR A 72 1.09 -9.26 10.84
CA TYR A 72 1.31 -10.57 11.45
C TYR A 72 0.75 -11.78 10.67
N TYR A 73 -0.23 -11.55 9.79
CA TYR A 73 -0.77 -12.59 8.90
C TYR A 73 0.27 -13.13 7.91
N HIS A 74 1.32 -12.36 7.58
CA HIS A 74 2.41 -12.86 6.74
C HIS A 74 3.22 -13.94 7.46
N TYR A 75 3.40 -13.84 8.78
CA TYR A 75 4.09 -14.90 9.54
C TYR A 75 3.27 -16.21 9.50
N GLY A 76 1.96 -16.12 9.70
CA GLY A 76 1.09 -17.30 9.61
C GLY A 76 1.06 -17.94 8.21
N LEU A 77 1.15 -17.14 7.15
CA LEU A 77 1.27 -17.66 5.77
C LEU A 77 2.64 -18.31 5.52
N GLN A 78 3.71 -17.73 6.06
CA GLN A 78 5.05 -18.31 5.97
C GLN A 78 5.12 -19.65 6.72
N ASP A 79 4.54 -19.74 7.91
CA ASP A 79 4.46 -20.99 8.68
C ASP A 79 3.62 -22.05 7.94
N LEU A 80 2.46 -21.66 7.39
CA LEU A 80 1.62 -22.54 6.58
C LEU A 80 2.40 -23.08 5.37
N TYR A 81 3.15 -22.21 4.68
CA TYR A 81 3.98 -22.57 3.54
C TYR A 81 5.08 -23.56 3.92
N SER A 82 5.88 -23.24 4.95
CA SER A 82 6.99 -24.07 5.38
C SER A 82 6.53 -25.42 5.96
N ALA A 83 5.33 -25.50 6.52
CA ALA A 83 4.79 -26.72 7.10
C ALA A 83 4.09 -27.62 6.07
N ASN A 84 3.35 -27.05 5.10
CA ASN A 84 2.53 -27.83 4.18
C ASN A 84 2.28 -27.09 2.84
N PHE A 85 3.11 -27.41 1.85
CA PHE A 85 3.01 -26.84 0.50
C PHE A 85 1.63 -27.10 -0.15
N GLU A 86 1.07 -28.30 0.00
CA GLU A 86 -0.22 -28.66 -0.61
C GLU A 86 -1.38 -27.86 -0.01
N GLN A 87 -1.41 -27.67 1.31
CA GLN A 87 -2.41 -26.81 1.95
C GLN A 87 -2.26 -25.35 1.53
N THR A 88 -1.04 -24.89 1.30
CA THR A 88 -0.78 -23.51 0.88
C THR A 88 -1.26 -23.26 -0.55
N ILE A 89 -1.01 -24.21 -1.47
CA ILE A 89 -1.57 -24.19 -2.82
C ILE A 89 -3.10 -24.13 -2.76
N LYS A 90 -3.74 -24.99 -1.95
CA LYS A 90 -5.21 -24.98 -1.76
C LYS A 90 -5.72 -23.65 -1.22
N HIS A 91 -5.01 -23.04 -0.27
CA HIS A 91 -5.36 -21.74 0.28
C HIS A 91 -5.38 -20.65 -0.81
N PHE A 92 -4.30 -20.52 -1.58
CA PHE A 92 -4.21 -19.51 -2.64
C PHE A 92 -5.15 -19.79 -3.81
N HIS A 93 -5.44 -21.06 -4.09
CA HIS A 93 -6.43 -21.45 -5.09
C HIS A 93 -7.83 -20.98 -4.69
N ASN A 94 -8.24 -21.24 -3.45
CA ASN A 94 -9.51 -20.77 -2.91
C ASN A 94 -9.61 -19.24 -2.93
N LEU A 95 -8.55 -18.54 -2.52
CA LEU A 95 -8.50 -17.08 -2.55
C LEU A 95 -8.62 -16.52 -3.97
N SER A 96 -7.94 -17.14 -4.93
CA SER A 96 -8.00 -16.76 -6.34
C SER A 96 -9.39 -17.00 -6.93
N ASN A 97 -10.06 -18.09 -6.54
CA ASN A 97 -11.43 -18.38 -6.94
C ASN A 97 -12.40 -17.33 -6.38
N GLN A 98 -12.27 -16.99 -5.10
CA GLN A 98 -13.06 -15.93 -4.45
C GLN A 98 -12.89 -14.57 -5.14
N ARG A 99 -11.70 -14.31 -5.70
CA ARG A 99 -11.39 -13.09 -6.46
C ARG A 99 -11.84 -13.15 -7.93
N GLY A 100 -12.44 -14.25 -8.39
CA GLY A 100 -12.95 -14.40 -9.75
C GLY A 100 -11.88 -14.73 -10.80
N LEU A 101 -10.63 -15.00 -10.39
CA LEU A 101 -9.52 -15.26 -11.34
C LEU A 101 -9.69 -16.56 -12.13
N HIS A 102 -10.46 -17.52 -11.62
CA HIS A 102 -10.83 -18.75 -12.33
C HIS A 102 -11.65 -18.51 -13.60
N ASN A 103 -12.24 -17.33 -13.75
CA ASN A 103 -12.93 -16.92 -14.97
C ASN A 103 -11.98 -16.33 -16.02
N LEU A 104 -10.73 -15.99 -15.62
CA LEU A 104 -9.71 -15.39 -16.47
C LEU A 104 -8.61 -16.39 -16.85
N LEU A 105 -8.33 -17.36 -15.97
CA LEU A 105 -7.29 -18.36 -16.13
C LEU A 105 -7.88 -19.76 -16.02
N THR A 106 -7.35 -20.69 -16.81
CA THR A 106 -7.62 -22.11 -16.61
C THR A 106 -7.09 -22.60 -15.25
N GLN A 107 -7.61 -23.71 -14.76
CA GLN A 107 -7.15 -24.32 -13.51
C GLN A 107 -5.64 -24.65 -13.54
N ALA A 108 -5.12 -25.07 -14.69
CA ALA A 108 -3.70 -25.37 -14.88
C ALA A 108 -2.83 -24.11 -14.86
N GLU A 109 -3.27 -23.03 -15.52
CA GLU A 109 -2.56 -21.74 -15.51
C GLU A 109 -2.55 -21.13 -14.11
N LEU A 110 -3.69 -21.19 -13.41
CA LEU A 110 -3.79 -20.70 -12.04
C LEU A 110 -2.90 -21.49 -11.08
N ALA A 111 -2.90 -22.82 -11.17
CA ALA A 111 -2.05 -23.67 -10.35
C ALA A 111 -0.56 -23.36 -10.58
N ARG A 112 -0.14 -23.25 -11.85
CA ARG A 112 1.24 -22.90 -12.21
C ARG A 112 1.62 -21.52 -11.69
N LEU A 113 0.75 -20.52 -11.88
CA LEU A 113 1.00 -19.16 -11.38
C LEU A 113 1.17 -19.14 -9.85
N ILE A 114 0.34 -19.87 -9.13
CA ILE A 114 0.42 -19.97 -7.67
C ILE A 114 1.73 -20.66 -7.27
N GLU A 115 2.07 -21.79 -7.91
CA GLU A 115 3.30 -22.56 -7.65
C GLU A 115 4.57 -21.75 -7.95
N ASP A 116 4.62 -21.06 -9.09
CA ASP A 116 5.74 -20.21 -9.49
C ASP A 116 5.93 -19.06 -8.50
N ASN A 117 4.84 -18.38 -8.11
CA ASN A 117 4.90 -17.33 -7.10
C ASN A 117 5.32 -17.87 -5.75
N LEU A 118 4.78 -19.00 -5.33
CA LEU A 118 5.10 -19.62 -4.05
C LEU A 118 6.58 -19.96 -3.94
N THR A 119 7.10 -20.61 -4.98
CA THR A 119 8.48 -21.05 -5.07
C THR A 119 9.43 -19.85 -5.16
N ALA A 120 9.12 -18.85 -5.99
CA ALA A 120 9.95 -17.66 -6.13
C ALA A 120 9.96 -16.79 -4.87
N ARG A 121 8.82 -16.69 -4.17
CA ARG A 121 8.67 -15.78 -3.03
C ARG A 121 9.05 -16.39 -1.69
N TRP A 122 8.59 -17.62 -1.39
CA TRP A 122 8.69 -18.17 -0.02
C TRP A 122 9.67 -19.33 0.14
N ALA A 123 10.22 -19.91 -0.94
CA ALA A 123 11.13 -21.06 -0.81
C ALA A 123 12.47 -20.74 -0.12
N ASN A 124 12.93 -19.48 -0.13
CA ASN A 124 14.24 -19.07 0.42
C ASN A 124 14.22 -17.75 1.21
N ALA A 125 13.05 -17.19 1.51
CA ALA A 125 12.99 -15.87 2.13
C ALA A 125 13.26 -15.93 3.64
N SER A 126 14.40 -15.37 4.05
CA SER A 126 14.59 -14.96 5.45
C SER A 126 13.49 -13.97 5.85
N ALA A 127 13.13 -13.87 7.13
CA ALA A 127 12.14 -12.89 7.61
C ALA A 127 12.44 -11.46 7.11
N LEU A 128 13.73 -11.11 7.00
CA LEU A 128 14.18 -9.83 6.42
C LEU A 128 13.86 -9.70 4.93
N GLN A 129 14.08 -10.75 4.14
CA GLN A 129 13.73 -10.77 2.73
C GLN A 129 12.21 -10.68 2.54
N THR A 130 11.44 -11.39 3.35
CA THR A 130 9.97 -11.28 3.37
C THR A 130 9.54 -9.84 3.69
N MET A 131 10.12 -9.22 4.72
CA MET A 131 9.77 -7.85 5.11
C MET A 131 10.13 -6.81 4.05
N LEU A 132 11.31 -6.93 3.42
CA LEU A 132 11.77 -5.98 2.40
C LEU A 132 11.07 -6.16 1.06
N MET A 133 10.77 -7.40 0.66
CA MET A 133 10.24 -7.72 -0.67
C MET A 133 8.71 -7.90 -0.68
N GLU A 134 8.09 -8.35 0.40
CA GLU A 134 6.63 -8.58 0.46
C GLU A 134 5.86 -7.49 1.20
N GLY A 135 6.50 -6.76 2.11
CA GLY A 135 5.89 -5.62 2.80
C GLY A 135 5.67 -4.41 1.90
N HIS A 136 6.01 -4.50 0.61
CA HIS A 136 6.05 -3.39 -0.34
C HIS A 136 6.87 -2.18 0.13
N LEU A 137 7.72 -2.34 1.16
CA LEU A 137 8.41 -1.24 1.83
C LEU A 137 9.22 -0.41 0.86
N GLN A 138 9.95 -1.07 -0.04
CA GLN A 138 10.76 -0.39 -1.05
C GLN A 138 9.90 0.50 -1.97
N ALA A 139 8.77 -0.02 -2.45
CA ALA A 139 7.85 0.74 -3.28
C ALA A 139 7.20 1.88 -2.47
N MET A 140 6.74 1.60 -1.25
CA MET A 140 6.11 2.59 -0.38
C MET A 140 7.04 3.74 -0.03
N VAL A 141 8.30 3.47 0.32
CA VAL A 141 9.30 4.50 0.63
C VAL A 141 9.65 5.30 -0.62
N SER A 142 9.75 4.64 -1.78
CA SER A 142 9.96 5.33 -3.07
C SER A 142 8.81 6.27 -3.41
N HIS A 143 7.56 5.82 -3.25
CA HIS A 143 6.37 6.65 -3.50
C HIS A 143 6.30 7.81 -2.52
N GLU A 144 6.57 7.55 -1.25
CA GLU A 144 6.59 8.56 -0.21
C GLU A 144 7.62 9.66 -0.49
N ASP A 145 8.84 9.30 -0.89
CA ASP A 145 9.88 10.26 -1.28
C ASP A 145 9.44 11.07 -2.52
N ARG A 146 9.04 10.40 -3.60
CA ARG A 146 8.61 11.05 -4.84
C ARG A 146 7.45 12.02 -4.64
N LEU A 147 6.39 11.60 -3.94
CA LEU A 147 5.19 12.42 -3.71
C LEU A 147 5.47 13.60 -2.78
N SER A 148 6.30 13.40 -1.74
CA SER A 148 6.66 14.47 -0.82
C SER A 148 7.60 15.49 -1.46
N MET A 149 8.58 15.03 -2.23
CA MET A 149 9.51 15.88 -2.97
C MET A 149 8.83 16.65 -4.09
N ALA A 150 7.78 16.09 -4.74
CA ALA A 150 6.94 16.83 -5.67
C ALA A 150 6.26 18.06 -5.03
N SER A 151 6.08 18.05 -3.70
CA SER A 151 5.58 19.18 -2.90
C SER A 151 6.70 19.97 -2.19
N GLY A 152 7.97 19.57 -2.34
CA GLY A 152 9.10 20.20 -1.65
C GLY A 152 9.09 19.98 -0.13
N VAL A 153 8.70 18.78 0.31
CA VAL A 153 8.69 18.34 1.72
C VAL A 153 9.63 17.13 1.88
N GLU A 154 10.58 17.23 2.80
CA GLU A 154 11.43 16.11 3.23
C GLU A 154 10.68 15.27 4.27
N VAL A 155 10.36 14.03 3.93
CA VAL A 155 9.76 13.09 4.89
C VAL A 155 10.83 12.23 5.54
N ARG A 156 10.84 12.19 6.87
CA ARG A 156 11.72 11.31 7.65
C ARG A 156 10.94 10.16 8.23
N LEU A 157 11.57 8.98 8.25
CA LEU A 157 10.97 7.71 8.65
C LEU A 157 11.68 7.15 9.90
N PRO A 158 11.28 7.56 11.13
CA PRO A 158 11.99 7.19 12.34
C PRO A 158 12.08 5.68 12.55
N PHE A 159 11.07 4.90 12.15
CA PHE A 159 11.07 3.44 12.31
C PHE A 159 12.08 2.72 11.42
N LEU A 160 12.60 3.38 10.39
CA LEU A 160 13.70 2.87 9.55
C LEU A 160 15.08 3.23 10.10
N ASN A 161 15.16 3.84 11.29
CA ASN A 161 16.43 4.03 11.98
C ASN A 161 17.13 2.69 12.21
N GLN A 162 18.44 2.65 11.90
CA GLN A 162 19.21 1.42 11.94
C GLN A 162 19.18 0.72 13.31
N ALA A 163 19.20 1.46 14.42
CA ALA A 163 19.16 0.88 15.76
C ALA A 163 17.80 0.23 16.05
N LEU A 164 16.69 0.89 15.66
CA LEU A 164 15.35 0.35 15.80
C LEU A 164 15.15 -0.89 14.92
N VAL A 165 15.61 -0.85 13.67
CA VAL A 165 15.54 -1.99 12.76
C VAL A 165 16.35 -3.18 13.29
N LYS A 166 17.60 -2.98 13.73
CA LYS A 166 18.43 -4.04 14.30
C LYS A 166 17.78 -4.68 15.53
N HIS A 167 17.21 -3.86 16.41
CA HIS A 167 16.51 -4.37 17.59
C HIS A 167 15.26 -5.15 17.19
N ALA A 168 14.44 -4.62 16.28
CA ALA A 168 13.26 -5.32 15.79
C ALA A 168 13.63 -6.68 15.15
N LEU A 169 14.74 -6.77 14.42
CA LEU A 169 15.22 -8.03 13.84
C LEU A 169 15.74 -9.03 14.88
N SER A 170 16.13 -8.58 16.08
CA SER A 170 16.54 -9.48 17.17
C SER A 170 15.36 -10.12 17.93
N LEU A 171 14.15 -9.60 17.75
CA LEU A 171 12.95 -10.08 18.44
C LEU A 171 12.26 -11.20 17.65
N SER A 172 11.74 -12.20 18.35
CA SER A 172 10.88 -13.24 17.79
C SER A 172 9.50 -12.70 17.41
N THR A 173 8.73 -13.48 16.65
CA THR A 173 7.34 -13.13 16.30
C THR A 173 6.45 -13.04 17.54
N GLU A 174 6.63 -13.93 18.52
CA GLU A 174 5.88 -13.99 19.78
C GLU A 174 6.16 -12.78 20.67
N GLU A 175 7.37 -12.22 20.61
CA GLU A 175 7.72 -10.98 21.30
C GLU A 175 7.07 -9.75 20.64
N LYS A 176 6.89 -9.79 19.31
CA LYS A 176 6.24 -8.70 18.54
C LYS A 176 4.72 -8.75 18.60
N VAL A 177 4.15 -9.95 18.71
CA VAL A 177 2.70 -10.20 18.64
C VAL A 177 2.26 -10.98 19.87
N VAL A 178 1.79 -10.26 20.88
CA VAL A 178 1.39 -10.84 22.17
C VAL A 178 -0.13 -10.95 22.21
N GLN A 179 -0.64 -12.17 22.39
CA GLN A 179 -2.09 -12.44 22.48
C GLN A 179 -2.90 -11.86 21.29
N GLY A 180 -2.32 -11.91 20.09
CA GLY A 180 -2.95 -11.38 18.87
C GLY A 180 -2.92 -9.85 18.74
N VAL A 181 -2.25 -9.15 19.67
CA VAL A 181 -2.00 -7.70 19.58
C VAL A 181 -0.67 -7.47 18.88
N GLU A 182 -0.72 -6.83 17.70
CA GLU A 182 0.46 -6.51 16.91
C GLU A 182 1.34 -5.44 17.57
N LYS A 183 2.61 -5.32 17.20
CA LYS A 183 3.51 -4.23 17.64
C LYS A 183 3.62 -4.10 19.16
N ALA A 184 3.54 -5.21 19.89
CA ALA A 184 3.49 -5.21 21.35
C ALA A 184 4.63 -4.41 22.01
N PRO A 185 5.90 -4.50 21.59
CA PRO A 185 6.99 -3.70 22.18
C PRO A 185 6.76 -2.19 22.06
N LEU A 186 6.30 -1.73 20.89
CA LEU A 186 6.01 -0.30 20.66
C LEU A 186 4.83 0.17 21.50
N ARG A 187 3.79 -0.66 21.64
CA ARG A 187 2.62 -0.33 22.47
C ARG A 187 2.94 -0.30 23.95
N THR A 188 3.82 -1.18 24.42
CA THR A 188 4.30 -1.18 25.80
C THR A 188 5.16 0.07 26.06
N ALA A 189 6.05 0.43 25.14
CA ALA A 189 6.89 1.63 25.26
C ALA A 189 6.08 2.94 25.37
N MET A 190 4.88 2.98 24.78
CA MET A 190 3.99 4.15 24.82
C MET A 190 3.02 4.17 26.03
N THR A 191 3.19 3.25 27.00
CA THR A 191 2.37 3.22 28.21
C THR A 191 2.56 4.52 29.02
N GLY A 192 1.45 5.14 29.42
CA GLY A 192 1.48 6.43 30.13
C GLY A 192 1.73 7.65 29.23
N ILE A 193 2.14 7.44 27.97
CA ILE A 193 2.29 8.52 26.97
C ILE A 193 1.03 8.62 26.12
N LEU A 194 0.55 7.50 25.57
CA LEU A 194 -0.69 7.44 24.78
C LEU A 194 -1.83 6.84 25.62
N THR A 195 -3.06 7.30 25.38
CA THR A 195 -4.27 6.68 25.93
C THR A 195 -4.39 5.22 25.47
N ASP A 196 -4.90 4.34 26.33
CA ASP A 196 -5.12 2.93 26.00
C ASP A 196 -6.05 2.76 24.79
N LEU A 197 -7.04 3.64 24.61
CA LEU A 197 -7.92 3.66 23.44
C LEU A 197 -7.17 3.66 22.10
N ILE A 198 -6.03 4.35 22.02
CA ILE A 198 -5.18 4.41 20.81
C ILE A 198 -4.07 3.36 20.89
N ARG A 199 -3.44 3.24 22.05
CA ARG A 199 -2.25 2.41 22.28
C ARG A 199 -2.49 0.93 22.04
N VAL A 200 -3.68 0.40 22.33
CA VAL A 200 -4.02 -1.04 22.12
C VAL A 200 -4.95 -1.29 20.94
N ARG A 201 -5.31 -0.24 20.19
CA ARG A 201 -6.19 -0.34 19.02
C ARG A 201 -5.59 -1.24 17.94
N ARG A 202 -6.40 -2.10 17.34
CA ARG A 202 -5.96 -2.94 16.20
C ARG A 202 -5.43 -2.10 15.05
N LYS A 203 -4.48 -2.68 14.32
CA LYS A 203 -3.88 -2.08 13.13
C LYS A 203 -4.96 -1.74 12.11
N GLN A 204 -4.95 -0.51 11.63
CA GLN A 204 -5.74 -0.05 10.52
C GLN A 204 -4.76 0.45 9.46
N ALA A 205 -4.95 0.04 8.21
CA ALA A 205 -4.18 0.57 7.10
C ALA A 205 -4.44 2.07 6.96
N PHE A 206 -3.52 2.78 6.27
CA PHE A 206 -3.80 4.15 5.85
C PHE A 206 -5.15 4.17 5.10
N PRO A 207 -6.06 5.10 5.43
CA PRO A 207 -7.39 5.10 4.88
C PRO A 207 -7.33 5.21 3.35
N ASP A 208 -8.09 4.35 2.68
CA ASP A 208 -8.32 4.52 1.24
C ASP A 208 -8.96 5.89 0.98
N THR A 209 -8.82 6.36 -0.26
CA THR A 209 -9.49 7.57 -0.74
C THR A 209 -10.98 7.46 -0.40
N PRO A 210 -11.61 8.52 0.13
CA PRO A 210 -13.03 8.50 0.43
C PRO A 210 -13.83 8.02 -0.80
N ARG A 211 -14.83 7.15 -0.60
CA ARG A 211 -15.59 6.57 -1.74
C ARG A 211 -16.26 7.61 -2.63
N ASN A 212 -16.63 8.75 -2.07
CA ASN A 212 -17.18 9.92 -2.79
C ASN A 212 -16.10 10.74 -3.53
N ALA A 213 -14.83 10.41 -3.35
CA ALA A 213 -13.68 11.03 -3.98
C ALA A 213 -13.00 10.14 -5.02
N TYR A 214 -13.60 8.99 -5.36
CA TYR A 214 -13.06 8.11 -6.38
C TYR A 214 -13.06 8.78 -7.76
N ILE A 215 -11.94 8.63 -8.46
CA ILE A 215 -11.77 9.10 -9.84
C ILE A 215 -12.86 8.49 -10.73
N LYS A 216 -13.46 9.32 -11.58
CA LYS A 216 -14.42 8.87 -12.58
C LYS A 216 -13.70 8.17 -13.73
N GLU A 217 -14.30 7.10 -14.24
CA GLU A 217 -13.78 6.37 -15.42
C GLU A 217 -13.66 7.27 -16.66
N SER A 218 -14.59 8.22 -16.84
CA SER A 218 -14.54 9.19 -17.94
C SER A 218 -13.26 10.02 -17.90
N PHE A 219 -12.83 10.46 -16.71
CA PHE A 219 -11.61 11.24 -16.55
C PHE A 219 -10.36 10.44 -16.96
N LEU A 220 -10.29 9.15 -16.57
CA LEU A 220 -9.18 8.28 -16.98
C LEU A 220 -9.20 8.01 -18.49
N ALA A 221 -10.38 7.83 -19.08
CA ALA A 221 -10.54 7.61 -20.51
C ALA A 221 -10.09 8.84 -21.32
N ASP A 222 -10.41 10.05 -20.84
CA ASP A 222 -9.98 11.30 -21.47
C ASP A 222 -8.44 11.42 -21.48
N LEU A 223 -7.77 11.05 -20.37
CA LEU A 223 -6.31 11.08 -20.25
C LEU A 223 -5.59 10.03 -21.10
N ALA A 224 -6.21 8.87 -21.35
CA ALA A 224 -5.61 7.84 -22.19
C ALA A 224 -5.44 8.30 -23.65
N ALA A 225 -6.27 9.25 -24.11
CA ALA A 225 -6.29 9.75 -25.48
C ALA A 225 -6.25 8.60 -26.52
N ASN A 226 -5.40 8.74 -27.56
CA ASN A 226 -5.16 7.70 -28.58
C ASN A 226 -4.05 6.70 -28.21
N ASN A 227 -3.44 6.82 -27.02
CA ASN A 227 -2.31 5.98 -26.59
C ASN A 227 -2.74 5.04 -25.47
N SER A 228 -3.51 4.02 -25.84
CA SER A 228 -4.00 3.00 -24.91
C SER A 228 -3.19 1.70 -25.03
N LEU A 229 -2.81 1.13 -23.88
CA LEU A 229 -2.21 -0.21 -23.79
C LEU A 229 -3.28 -1.30 -23.89
N PHE A 230 -4.51 -1.01 -23.45
CA PHE A 230 -5.66 -1.92 -23.52
C PHE A 230 -6.78 -1.26 -24.31
N SER A 231 -7.39 -2.00 -25.23
CA SER A 231 -8.59 -1.57 -25.94
C SER A 231 -9.82 -1.59 -25.03
N THR A 232 -10.84 -0.79 -25.36
CA THR A 232 -12.12 -0.80 -24.65
C THR A 232 -12.80 -2.18 -24.67
N ALA A 233 -12.59 -2.96 -25.73
CA ALA A 233 -13.12 -4.31 -25.84
C ALA A 233 -12.46 -5.27 -24.84
N GLU A 234 -11.14 -5.19 -24.67
CA GLU A 234 -10.39 -5.98 -23.69
C GLU A 234 -10.78 -5.61 -22.26
N ILE A 235 -10.88 -4.31 -21.95
CA ILE A 235 -11.30 -3.83 -20.62
C ILE A 235 -12.69 -4.38 -20.28
N LYS A 236 -13.65 -4.25 -21.20
CA LYS A 236 -15.02 -4.79 -21.01
C LYS A 236 -15.06 -6.31 -20.90
N ALA A 237 -14.17 -7.03 -21.60
CA ALA A 237 -14.11 -8.47 -21.50
C ALA A 237 -13.63 -8.91 -20.12
N VAL A 238 -12.58 -8.27 -19.59
CA VAL A 238 -12.02 -8.58 -18.27
C VAL A 238 -12.94 -8.11 -17.14
N SER A 239 -13.57 -6.94 -17.27
CA SER A 239 -14.42 -6.37 -16.21
C SER A 239 -15.68 -7.19 -15.93
N LYS A 240 -16.20 -7.93 -16.91
CA LYS A 240 -17.30 -8.89 -16.70
C LYS A 240 -16.99 -9.93 -15.62
N SER A 241 -15.75 -10.40 -15.58
CA SER A 241 -15.29 -11.42 -14.65
C SER A 241 -14.64 -10.84 -13.40
N ALA A 242 -14.03 -9.67 -13.51
CA ALA A 242 -13.36 -8.98 -12.42
C ALA A 242 -13.57 -7.45 -12.51
N PRO A 243 -14.71 -6.92 -12.03
CA PRO A 243 -15.05 -5.51 -12.16
C PRO A 243 -14.00 -4.55 -11.58
N LYS A 244 -13.28 -4.98 -10.54
CA LYS A 244 -12.20 -4.20 -9.92
C LYS A 244 -10.99 -3.96 -10.82
N LEU A 245 -10.85 -4.68 -11.94
CA LEU A 245 -9.75 -4.50 -12.88
C LEU A 245 -10.02 -3.37 -13.89
N GLU A 246 -11.27 -2.98 -14.10
CA GLU A 246 -11.65 -1.94 -15.06
C GLU A 246 -10.93 -0.63 -14.77
N TRP A 247 -11.04 -0.13 -13.53
CA TRP A 247 -10.38 1.11 -13.14
C TRP A 247 -8.85 1.01 -13.25
N ARG A 248 -8.25 -0.15 -12.94
CA ARG A 248 -6.79 -0.37 -13.00
C ARG A 248 -6.29 -0.33 -14.44
N MET A 249 -7.00 -0.98 -15.36
CA MET A 249 -6.66 -0.96 -16.78
C MET A 249 -6.83 0.45 -17.36
N ASN A 250 -7.89 1.16 -16.96
CA ASN A 250 -8.08 2.56 -17.36
C ASN A 250 -7.00 3.48 -16.78
N ALA A 251 -6.55 3.27 -15.54
CA ALA A 251 -5.44 4.03 -14.95
C ALA A 251 -4.11 3.79 -15.68
N VAL A 252 -3.85 2.55 -16.11
CA VAL A 252 -2.67 2.22 -16.93
C VAL A 252 -2.74 2.87 -18.31
N ASN A 253 -3.90 2.89 -18.96
CA ASN A 253 -4.11 3.63 -20.20
C ASN A 253 -3.90 5.13 -20.00
N ALA A 254 -4.45 5.72 -18.93
CA ALA A 254 -4.27 7.12 -18.59
C ALA A 254 -2.77 7.47 -18.41
N PHE A 255 -2.01 6.62 -17.73
CA PHE A 255 -0.55 6.79 -17.61
C PHE A 255 0.13 6.78 -18.98
N ALA A 256 -0.21 5.83 -19.86
CA ALA A 256 0.38 5.75 -21.20
C ALA A 256 0.09 7.00 -22.03
N GLY A 257 -1.12 7.56 -21.93
CA GLY A 257 -1.50 8.83 -22.54
C GLY A 257 -0.66 10.00 -22.01
N VAL A 258 -0.59 10.16 -20.68
CA VAL A 258 0.22 11.20 -20.02
C VAL A 258 1.69 11.15 -20.45
N MET A 259 2.29 9.96 -20.48
CA MET A 259 3.69 9.80 -20.85
C MET A 259 3.96 10.04 -22.34
N ALA A 260 2.95 9.94 -23.20
CA ALA A 260 3.06 10.25 -24.61
C ALA A 260 3.04 11.76 -24.88
N GLU A 261 2.29 12.54 -24.09
CA GLU A 261 2.22 14.01 -24.21
C GLU A 261 3.43 14.72 -23.60
N ALA A 262 4.12 14.08 -22.65
CA ALA A 262 5.31 14.64 -21.99
C ALA A 262 6.61 14.56 -22.82
N ARG A 263 6.56 14.01 -24.05
CA ARG A 263 7.70 13.85 -24.98
C ARG A 263 7.67 14.89 -26.10
#